data_AF-A0ABD5U144-F1
#
_entry.id   AF-A0ABD5U144-F1
#
_cell.length_a   1.000
_cell.length_b   1.000
_cell.length_c   1.000
_cell.angle_alpha   90.00
_cell.angle_beta   90.00
_cell.angle_gamma   90.00
#
_symmetry.space_group_name_H-M   'P 1'
#
loop_
_entity.id
_entity.type
_entity.pdbx_description
1 polymer ?
#
loop_
_entity_poly.entity_id
_entity_poly.type
_entity_poly.pdbx_seq_one_letter_code
_entity_poly.pdbx_strand_id
1 'polypeptide(L)'
;MLRHALSYPLNSDDRIPTILIGGILSVLGVLIVPAFILQGYFVRVLRGAAKGEAAAPSFTDWGGLIVDGVKLFVVNVAYGLVVAIPTILVSALFVPTSVETGPGGAPTQPGAGFGTVALVGVLVVLLLGLLVAYLLPAAMANFAVEDSLGAAFDFSTIWTAATTSEYFVGWVLALVVGVVGGLVGSALSLVVVGIFVLFYTQAVTYYLFGRGFAKGLSKKRRAVAETNF
;
A
#
# COMPACT_ATOMS: atom_id res chain seq x y z
N MET A 1 0.89 18.47 7.96
CA MET A 1 0.26 17.40 7.15
C MET A 1 -0.73 16.59 7.96
N LEU A 2 -0.35 16.12 9.16
CA LEU A 2 -1.23 15.37 10.07
C LEU A 2 -2.61 16.02 10.34
N ARG A 3 -2.67 17.30 10.73
CA ARG A 3 -3.94 18.00 10.98
C ARG A 3 -4.90 17.92 9.79
N HIS A 4 -4.38 18.17 8.58
CA HIS A 4 -5.17 18.10 7.36
C HIS A 4 -5.63 16.67 7.05
N ALA A 5 -4.75 15.69 7.29
CA ALA A 5 -5.07 14.28 7.09
C ALA A 5 -6.21 13.82 8.02
N LEU A 6 -6.17 14.19 9.30
CA LEU A 6 -7.24 13.88 10.26
C LEU A 6 -8.54 14.64 9.95
N SER A 7 -8.48 15.89 9.50
CA SER A 7 -9.70 16.61 9.10
C SER A 7 -10.29 16.12 7.77
N TYR A 8 -9.53 15.38 6.96
CA TYR A 8 -9.89 15.10 5.56
C TYR A 8 -11.21 14.33 5.41
N PRO A 9 -11.45 13.21 6.13
CA PRO A 9 -12.74 12.52 6.06
C PRO A 9 -13.91 13.32 6.68
N LEU A 10 -13.62 14.35 7.48
CA LEU A 10 -14.62 15.15 8.19
C LEU A 10 -15.04 16.42 7.43
N ASN A 11 -14.23 16.85 6.46
CA ASN A 11 -14.42 18.07 5.68
C ASN A 11 -15.35 17.88 4.46
N SER A 12 -15.87 16.68 4.21
CA SER A 12 -16.84 16.46 3.13
C SER A 12 -18.26 16.80 3.57
N ASP A 13 -19.05 17.38 2.65
CA ASP A 13 -20.48 17.63 2.87
C ASP A 13 -21.23 16.30 3.12
N ASP A 14 -20.75 15.22 2.50
CA ASP A 14 -21.27 13.85 2.65
C ASP A 14 -20.51 12.99 3.69
N ARG A 15 -19.94 13.61 4.74
CA ARG A 15 -19.13 12.89 5.76
C ARG A 15 -19.83 11.70 6.41
N ILE A 16 -21.10 11.83 6.79
CA ILE A 16 -21.87 10.75 7.42
C ILE A 16 -22.14 9.62 6.42
N PRO A 17 -22.69 9.88 5.22
CA PRO A 17 -22.82 8.86 4.18
C PRO A 17 -21.49 8.16 3.86
N THR A 18 -20.40 8.92 3.75
CA THR A 18 -19.09 8.38 3.36
C THR A 18 -18.54 7.42 4.43
N ILE A 19 -18.61 7.80 5.71
CA ILE A 19 -18.15 6.95 6.81
C ILE A 19 -19.08 5.72 6.97
N LEU A 20 -20.38 5.90 6.84
CA LEU A 20 -21.34 4.80 6.94
C LEU A 20 -21.19 3.81 5.80
N ILE A 21 -21.20 4.27 4.55
CA ILE A 21 -21.03 3.42 3.36
C ILE A 21 -19.67 2.75 3.40
N GLY A 22 -18.60 3.50 3.70
CA GLY A 22 -17.26 2.94 3.83
C GLY A 22 -17.14 1.88 4.92
N GLY A 23 -17.75 2.11 6.09
CA GLY A 23 -17.80 1.13 7.18
C GLY A 23 -18.60 -0.13 6.82
N ILE A 24 -19.78 0.03 6.22
CA ILE A 24 -20.61 -1.10 5.76
C ILE A 24 -19.89 -1.89 4.67
N LEU A 25 -19.30 -1.22 3.69
CA LEU A 25 -18.51 -1.88 2.64
C LEU A 25 -17.27 -2.58 3.20
N SER A 26 -16.69 -2.09 4.29
CA SER A 26 -15.59 -2.76 4.98
C SER A 26 -16.04 -4.09 5.61
N VAL A 27 -17.24 -4.15 6.19
CA VAL A 27 -17.84 -5.41 6.68
C VAL A 27 -18.17 -6.34 5.51
N LEU A 28 -18.82 -5.79 4.47
CA LEU A 28 -19.20 -6.54 3.27
C LEU A 28 -18.00 -6.87 2.37
N GLY A 29 -16.80 -6.40 2.69
CA GLY A 29 -15.58 -6.63 1.92
C GLY A 29 -15.12 -8.10 1.89
N VAL A 30 -15.73 -8.96 2.72
CA VAL A 30 -15.65 -10.42 2.55
C VAL A 30 -16.21 -10.87 1.19
N LEU A 31 -17.11 -10.07 0.60
CA LEU A 31 -17.65 -10.25 -0.73
C LEU A 31 -16.76 -9.53 -1.76
N ILE A 32 -16.59 -10.16 -2.91
CA ILE A 32 -15.69 -9.70 -3.99
C ILE A 32 -16.06 -8.29 -4.48
N VAL A 33 -17.35 -8.01 -4.70
CA VAL A 33 -17.80 -6.74 -5.30
C VAL A 33 -17.61 -5.53 -4.35
N PRO A 34 -18.09 -5.56 -3.10
CA PRO A 34 -17.80 -4.53 -2.10
C PRO A 34 -16.31 -4.24 -1.89
N ALA A 35 -15.47 -5.28 -1.93
CA ALA A 35 -14.02 -5.12 -1.81
C ALA A 35 -13.45 -4.25 -2.93
N PHE A 36 -13.85 -4.50 -4.19
CA PHE A 36 -13.41 -3.68 -5.31
C PHE A 36 -13.92 -2.24 -5.24
N ILE A 37 -15.16 -2.02 -4.82
CA ILE A 37 -15.69 -0.67 -4.65
C ILE A 37 -14.86 0.12 -3.62
N LEU A 38 -14.53 -0.53 -2.50
CA LEU A 38 -13.72 0.08 -1.44
C LEU A 38 -12.30 0.40 -1.92
N GLN A 39 -11.68 -0.49 -2.70
CA GLN A 39 -10.38 -0.25 -3.31
C GLN A 39 -10.41 0.94 -4.29
N GLY A 40 -11.44 1.02 -5.15
CA GLY A 40 -11.61 2.18 -6.04
C GLY A 40 -11.83 3.48 -5.30
N TYR A 41 -12.49 3.43 -4.13
CA TYR A 41 -12.65 4.60 -3.27
C TYR A 41 -11.28 5.12 -2.81
N PHE A 42 -10.37 4.23 -2.40
CA PHE A 42 -9.03 4.62 -2.02
C PHE A 42 -8.21 5.20 -3.19
N VAL A 43 -8.43 4.74 -4.42
CA VAL A 43 -7.86 5.37 -5.63
C VAL A 43 -8.34 6.82 -5.76
N ARG A 44 -9.63 7.08 -5.56
CA ARG A 44 -10.15 8.46 -5.57
C ARG A 44 -9.59 9.31 -4.44
N VAL A 45 -9.43 8.74 -3.24
CA VAL A 45 -8.77 9.44 -2.12
C VAL A 45 -7.33 9.81 -2.47
N LEU A 46 -6.56 8.89 -3.04
CA LEU A 46 -5.19 9.16 -3.52
C LEU A 46 -5.17 10.29 -4.55
N ARG A 47 -6.06 10.23 -5.54
CA ARG A 47 -6.19 11.23 -6.61
C ARG A 47 -6.53 12.61 -6.05
N GLY A 48 -7.57 12.71 -5.21
CA GLY A 48 -7.99 13.96 -4.60
C GLY A 48 -6.92 14.54 -3.66
N ALA A 49 -6.30 13.68 -2.86
CA ALA A 49 -5.16 14.06 -2.02
C ALA A 49 -4.00 14.61 -2.87
N ALA A 50 -3.59 13.91 -3.92
CA ALA A 50 -2.51 14.38 -4.80
C ALA A 50 -2.83 15.75 -5.45
N LYS A 51 -4.10 15.98 -5.85
CA LYS A 51 -4.59 17.25 -6.37
C LYS A 51 -4.72 18.35 -5.31
N GLY A 52 -4.64 18.01 -4.02
CA GLY A 52 -4.74 18.94 -2.91
C GLY A 52 -6.15 19.30 -2.49
N GLU A 53 -7.12 18.46 -2.86
CA GLU A 53 -8.50 18.57 -2.39
C GLU A 53 -8.54 18.38 -0.85
N ALA A 54 -9.35 19.22 -0.19
CA ALA A 54 -9.44 19.26 1.27
C ALA A 54 -10.56 18.37 1.82
N ALA A 55 -11.50 17.96 0.98
CA ALA A 55 -12.65 17.12 1.30
C ALA A 55 -12.47 15.70 0.73
N ALA A 56 -12.93 14.71 1.49
CA ALA A 56 -12.98 13.33 1.02
C ALA A 56 -13.99 13.15 -0.12
N PRO A 57 -13.70 12.31 -1.13
CA PRO A 57 -14.64 12.01 -2.20
C PRO A 57 -15.87 11.27 -1.67
N SER A 58 -16.98 11.37 -2.41
CA SER A 58 -18.21 10.63 -2.17
C SER A 58 -18.20 9.25 -2.85
N PHE A 59 -19.04 8.33 -2.34
CA PHE A 59 -19.34 7.03 -3.00
C PHE A 59 -20.37 7.19 -4.12
N THR A 60 -20.06 8.04 -5.10
CA THR A 60 -20.83 8.19 -6.35
C THR A 60 -20.20 7.35 -7.46
N ASP A 61 -20.89 7.12 -8.58
CA ASP A 61 -20.32 6.37 -9.72
C ASP A 61 -19.67 5.03 -9.31
N TRP A 62 -20.51 4.10 -8.85
CA TRP A 62 -20.09 2.79 -8.35
C TRP A 62 -19.41 1.93 -9.43
N GLY A 63 -19.81 2.12 -10.70
CA GLY A 63 -19.17 1.46 -11.84
C GLY A 63 -17.70 1.86 -11.99
N GLY A 64 -17.41 3.16 -11.95
CA GLY A 64 -16.04 3.66 -11.94
C GLY A 64 -15.24 3.17 -10.74
N LEU A 65 -15.83 3.12 -9.54
CA LEU A 65 -15.17 2.58 -8.34
C LEU A 65 -14.75 1.11 -8.52
N ILE A 66 -15.61 0.28 -9.10
CA ILE A 66 -15.26 -1.14 -9.36
C ILE A 66 -14.09 -1.22 -10.33
N VAL A 67 -14.12 -0.45 -11.43
CA VAL A 67 -13.05 -0.44 -12.44
C VAL A 67 -11.72 0.00 -11.82
N ASP A 68 -11.73 1.10 -11.06
CA ASP A 68 -10.53 1.60 -10.39
C ASP A 68 -10.03 0.63 -9.32
N GLY A 69 -10.94 -0.05 -8.61
CA GLY A 69 -10.62 -1.10 -7.66
C GLY A 69 -9.95 -2.32 -8.30
N VAL A 70 -10.46 -2.77 -9.45
CA VAL A 70 -9.85 -3.86 -10.23
C VAL A 70 -8.47 -3.46 -10.74
N LYS A 71 -8.32 -2.25 -11.27
CA LYS A 71 -7.01 -1.72 -11.69
C LYS A 71 -6.02 -1.69 -10.51
N LEU A 72 -6.45 -1.16 -9.36
CA LEU A 72 -5.61 -1.13 -8.15
C LEU A 72 -5.25 -2.55 -7.68
N PHE A 73 -6.17 -3.50 -7.77
CA PHE A 73 -5.89 -4.90 -7.46
C PHE A 73 -4.83 -5.50 -8.40
N VAL A 74 -4.90 -5.24 -9.71
CA VAL A 74 -3.87 -5.67 -10.67
C VAL A 74 -2.50 -5.11 -10.30
N VAL A 75 -2.42 -3.84 -9.91
CA VAL A 75 -1.16 -3.24 -9.41
C VAL A 75 -0.65 -3.97 -8.17
N ASN A 76 -1.51 -4.20 -7.17
CA ASN A 76 -1.12 -4.94 -5.96
C ASN A 76 -0.65 -6.36 -6.26
N VAL A 77 -1.32 -7.07 -7.17
CA VAL A 77 -0.91 -8.42 -7.60
C VAL A 77 0.44 -8.38 -8.29
N ALA A 78 0.67 -7.44 -9.22
CA ALA A 78 1.93 -7.34 -9.94
C ALA A 78 3.12 -7.09 -8.99
N TYR A 79 2.99 -6.12 -8.08
CA TYR A 79 4.01 -5.85 -7.06
C TYR A 79 4.11 -6.98 -6.02
N GLY A 80 2.99 -7.62 -5.69
CA GLY A 80 2.94 -8.79 -4.81
C GLY A 80 3.71 -9.97 -5.38
N LEU A 81 3.60 -10.22 -6.69
CA LEU A 81 4.34 -11.28 -7.39
C LEU A 81 5.85 -11.05 -7.37
N VAL A 82 6.29 -9.78 -7.47
CA VAL A 82 7.72 -9.42 -7.37
C VAL A 82 8.32 -9.89 -6.03
N VAL A 83 7.55 -9.84 -4.94
CA VAL A 83 7.99 -10.33 -3.62
C VAL A 83 7.70 -11.82 -3.44
N ALA A 84 6.54 -12.27 -3.88
CA ALA A 84 6.05 -13.64 -3.66
C ALA A 84 6.92 -14.67 -4.39
N ILE A 85 7.36 -14.40 -5.62
CA ILE A 85 8.19 -15.35 -6.38
C ILE A 85 9.51 -15.64 -5.65
N PRO A 86 10.34 -14.64 -5.28
CA PRO A 86 11.53 -14.88 -4.46
C PRO A 86 11.21 -15.53 -3.11
N THR A 87 10.10 -15.15 -2.47
CA THR A 87 9.68 -15.75 -1.19
C THR A 87 9.42 -17.25 -1.33
N ILE A 88 8.71 -17.67 -2.39
CA ILE A 88 8.43 -19.08 -2.67
C ILE A 88 9.73 -19.84 -2.97
N LEU A 89 10.61 -19.27 -3.78
CA LEU A 89 11.90 -19.87 -4.12
C LEU A 89 12.78 -20.09 -2.88
N VAL A 90 12.84 -19.09 -1.99
CA VAL A 90 13.59 -19.18 -0.73
C VAL A 90 12.91 -20.15 0.22
N SER A 91 11.57 -20.14 0.32
CA SER A 91 10.81 -21.06 1.18
C SER A 91 10.96 -22.52 0.75
N ALA A 92 11.12 -22.80 -0.54
CA ALA A 92 11.42 -24.14 -1.05
C ALA A 92 12.74 -24.70 -0.50
N LEU A 93 13.70 -23.84 -0.14
CA LEU A 93 14.95 -24.25 0.54
C LEU A 93 14.71 -24.69 1.99
N PHE A 94 13.56 -24.40 2.60
CA PHE A 94 13.27 -24.83 3.97
C PHE A 94 12.34 -26.04 4.02
N VAL A 95 11.85 -26.51 2.87
CA VAL A 95 11.14 -27.78 2.79
C VAL A 95 12.16 -28.88 3.07
N PRO A 96 11.93 -29.76 4.07
CA PRO A 96 12.82 -30.89 4.30
C PRO A 96 12.75 -31.79 3.07
N THR A 97 13.69 -31.61 2.14
CA THR A 97 13.94 -32.57 1.08
C THR A 97 14.28 -33.85 1.80
N SER A 98 13.47 -34.89 1.58
CA SER A 98 13.69 -36.23 2.11
C SER A 98 15.18 -36.54 2.09
N VAL A 99 15.73 -36.63 3.29
CA VAL A 99 17.03 -37.18 3.65
C VAL A 99 17.72 -37.83 2.45
N GLU A 100 18.79 -37.22 1.93
CA GLU A 100 19.65 -37.97 1.02
C GLU A 100 20.17 -39.17 1.83
N THR A 101 19.68 -40.37 1.53
CA THR A 101 20.17 -41.57 2.21
C THR A 101 21.60 -41.75 1.76
N GLY A 102 22.54 -41.36 2.62
CA GLY A 102 23.96 -41.67 2.41
C GLY A 102 24.15 -43.19 2.33
N PRO A 103 25.32 -43.67 1.85
CA PRO A 103 25.64 -45.09 1.88
C PRO A 103 25.44 -45.63 3.31
N GLY A 104 24.46 -46.51 3.51
CA GLY A 104 24.08 -47.05 4.82
C GLY A 104 22.78 -46.51 5.45
N GLY A 105 22.02 -45.65 4.77
CA GLY A 105 20.68 -45.22 5.22
C GLY A 105 20.67 -44.21 6.38
N ALA A 106 21.84 -43.69 6.76
CA ALA A 106 21.96 -42.64 7.77
C ALA A 106 21.48 -41.30 7.20
N PRO A 107 20.75 -40.49 8.00
CA PRO A 107 20.34 -39.18 7.55
C PRO A 107 21.54 -38.24 7.39
N THR A 108 21.78 -37.76 6.17
CA THR A 108 22.72 -36.66 5.94
C THR A 108 22.07 -35.35 6.35
N GLN A 109 22.75 -34.60 7.22
CA GLN A 109 22.36 -33.23 7.53
C GLN A 109 22.74 -32.32 6.35
N PRO A 110 21.92 -31.31 6.02
CA PRO A 110 22.30 -30.29 5.04
C PRO A 110 23.66 -29.69 5.39
N GLY A 111 24.58 -29.64 4.41
CA GLY A 111 25.92 -29.12 4.64
C GLY A 111 25.91 -27.64 5.06
N ALA A 112 26.97 -27.19 5.73
CA ALA A 112 27.07 -25.81 6.27
C ALA A 112 26.80 -24.69 5.24
N GLY A 113 27.04 -24.93 3.94
CA GLY A 113 26.72 -23.99 2.86
C GLY A 113 25.21 -23.76 2.65
N PHE A 114 24.36 -24.72 3.00
CA PHE A 114 22.91 -24.62 2.87
C PHE A 114 22.32 -23.56 3.80
N GLY A 115 22.77 -23.52 5.06
CA GLY A 115 22.35 -22.52 6.03
C GLY A 115 22.69 -21.09 5.60
N THR A 116 23.86 -20.90 5.00
CA THR A 116 24.30 -19.58 4.50
C THR A 116 23.45 -19.10 3.33
N VAL A 117 23.16 -19.98 2.35
CA VAL A 117 22.31 -19.64 1.19
C VAL A 117 20.88 -19.34 1.65
N ALA A 118 20.34 -20.11 2.58
CA ALA A 118 19.02 -19.89 3.14
C ALA A 118 18.92 -18.54 3.87
N LEU A 119 19.91 -18.20 4.71
CA LEU A 119 19.99 -16.90 5.40
C LEU A 119 20.10 -15.72 4.42
N VAL A 120 20.96 -15.82 3.41
CA VAL A 120 21.10 -14.77 2.38
C VAL A 120 19.79 -14.63 1.60
N GLY A 121 19.13 -15.74 1.23
CA GLY A 121 17.84 -15.73 0.56
C GLY A 121 16.77 -15.00 1.38
N VAL A 122 16.67 -15.29 2.68
CA VAL A 122 15.73 -14.60 3.58
C VAL A 122 16.03 -13.11 3.67
N LEU A 123 17.32 -12.72 3.78
CA LEU A 123 17.71 -11.31 3.81
C LEU A 123 17.35 -10.59 2.51
N VAL A 124 17.58 -11.21 1.35
CA VAL A 124 17.21 -10.64 0.04
C VAL A 124 15.70 -10.44 -0.07
N VAL A 125 14.91 -11.44 0.32
CA VAL A 125 13.44 -11.35 0.33
C VAL A 125 12.95 -10.26 1.28
N LEU A 126 13.55 -10.15 2.46
CA LEU A 126 13.21 -9.13 3.44
C LEU A 126 13.49 -7.72 2.91
N LEU A 127 14.68 -7.50 2.34
CA LEU A 127 15.05 -6.22 1.75
C LEU A 127 14.16 -5.87 0.55
N LEU A 128 13.84 -6.84 -0.30
CA LEU A 128 12.93 -6.67 -1.42
C LEU A 128 11.52 -6.34 -0.95
N GLY A 129 11.02 -7.04 0.07
CA GLY A 129 9.71 -6.78 0.67
C GLY A 129 9.61 -5.38 1.26
N LEU A 130 10.65 -4.92 1.95
CA LEU A 130 10.72 -3.56 2.48
C LEU A 130 10.76 -2.51 1.38
N LEU A 131 11.53 -2.76 0.31
CA LEU A 131 11.60 -1.88 -0.85
C LEU A 131 10.23 -1.76 -1.52
N VAL A 132 9.54 -2.88 -1.75
CA VAL A 132 8.19 -2.88 -2.33
C VAL A 132 7.20 -2.20 -1.39
N ALA A 133 7.25 -2.44 -0.08
CA ALA A 133 6.39 -1.76 0.89
C ALA A 133 6.59 -0.23 0.91
N TYR A 134 7.80 0.24 0.62
CA TYR A 134 8.11 1.66 0.49
C TYR A 134 7.66 2.25 -0.85
N LEU A 135 7.81 1.53 -1.96
CA LEU A 135 7.51 2.03 -3.31
C LEU A 135 6.05 1.84 -3.73
N LEU A 136 5.36 0.84 -3.19
CA LEU A 136 3.98 0.51 -3.56
C LEU A 136 3.01 1.67 -3.33
N PRO A 137 3.04 2.42 -2.21
CA PRO A 137 2.17 3.58 -2.05
C PRO A 137 2.42 4.69 -3.08
N ALA A 138 3.68 4.89 -3.51
CA ALA A 138 4.02 5.81 -4.59
C ALA A 138 3.51 5.32 -5.94
N ALA A 139 3.59 4.01 -6.22
CA ALA A 139 3.01 3.41 -7.42
C ALA A 139 1.49 3.60 -7.49
N MET A 140 0.79 3.35 -6.37
CA MET A 140 -0.65 3.57 -6.23
C MET A 140 -1.01 5.05 -6.44
N ALA A 141 -0.23 5.97 -5.86
CA ALA A 141 -0.45 7.40 -6.03
C ALA A 141 -0.24 7.86 -7.48
N ASN A 142 0.81 7.38 -8.16
CA ASN A 142 1.06 7.72 -9.56
C ASN A 142 -0.04 7.18 -10.49
N PHE A 143 -0.45 5.92 -10.27
CA PHE A 143 -1.62 5.32 -10.93
C PHE A 143 -2.89 6.16 -10.72
N ALA A 144 -3.17 6.56 -9.48
CA ALA A 144 -4.35 7.33 -9.16
C ALA A 144 -4.34 8.72 -9.83
N VAL A 145 -3.17 9.35 -9.99
CA VAL A 145 -3.03 10.67 -10.61
C VAL A 145 -3.14 10.59 -12.13
N GLU A 146 -2.42 9.66 -12.77
CA GLU A 146 -2.33 9.54 -14.23
C GLU A 146 -3.46 8.69 -14.84
N ASP A 147 -4.30 8.07 -14.00
CA ASP A 147 -5.44 7.24 -14.38
C ASP A 147 -5.12 6.08 -15.35
N SER A 148 -3.86 5.63 -15.35
CA SER A 148 -3.37 4.58 -16.25
C SER A 148 -2.59 3.51 -15.50
N LEU A 149 -2.86 2.24 -15.80
CA LEU A 149 -2.16 1.10 -15.18
C LEU A 149 -0.65 1.17 -15.42
N GLY A 150 -0.22 1.63 -16.61
CA GLY A 150 1.19 1.78 -16.96
C GLY A 150 1.93 2.75 -16.03
N ALA A 151 1.27 3.82 -15.56
CA ALA A 151 1.87 4.77 -14.63
C ALA A 151 2.23 4.13 -13.27
N ALA A 152 1.57 3.05 -12.87
CA ALA A 152 1.93 2.29 -11.67
C ALA A 152 3.32 1.63 -11.77
N PHE A 153 3.85 1.48 -12.98
CA PHE A 153 5.13 0.83 -13.27
C PHE A 153 6.18 1.79 -13.83
N ASP A 154 5.90 3.09 -13.83
CA ASP A 154 6.90 4.10 -14.18
C ASP A 154 7.89 4.27 -13.03
N PHE A 155 8.89 3.38 -13.00
CA PHE A 155 9.94 3.36 -11.99
C PHE A 155 10.70 4.68 -11.90
N SER A 156 10.85 5.41 -13.00
CA SER A 156 11.59 6.67 -13.02
C SER A 156 10.87 7.75 -12.19
N THR A 157 9.55 7.87 -12.39
CA THR A 157 8.69 8.80 -11.67
C THR A 157 8.53 8.38 -10.21
N ILE A 158 8.30 7.09 -9.97
CA ILE A 158 8.11 6.52 -8.63
C ILE A 158 9.37 6.72 -7.79
N TRP A 159 10.55 6.38 -8.32
CA TRP A 159 11.84 6.57 -7.64
C TRP A 159 12.12 8.04 -7.36
N THR A 160 11.78 8.91 -8.31
CA THR A 160 11.94 10.36 -8.17
C THR A 160 11.12 10.93 -7.02
N ALA A 161 9.87 10.50 -6.87
CA ALA A 161 9.05 10.89 -5.73
C ALA A 161 9.55 10.23 -4.43
N ALA A 162 9.87 8.94 -4.46
CA ALA A 162 10.31 8.14 -3.32
C ALA A 162 11.63 8.63 -2.68
N THR A 163 12.51 9.26 -3.46
CA THR A 163 13.77 9.85 -2.97
C THR A 163 13.59 11.21 -2.29
N THR A 164 12.37 11.75 -2.25
CA THR A 164 12.11 13.08 -1.73
C THR A 164 11.70 13.04 -0.26
N SER A 165 12.21 13.99 0.55
CA SER A 165 11.90 14.09 1.99
C SER A 165 10.41 14.17 2.29
N GLU A 166 9.64 14.83 1.43
CA GLU A 166 8.20 15.04 1.57
C GLU A 166 7.42 13.74 1.44
N TYR A 167 7.87 12.84 0.54
CA TYR A 167 7.28 11.50 0.43
C TYR A 167 7.63 10.66 1.64
N PHE A 168 8.90 10.66 2.06
CA PHE A 168 9.35 9.92 3.24
C PHE A 168 8.57 10.30 4.50
N VAL A 169 8.38 11.61 4.74
CA VAL A 169 7.54 12.10 5.85
C VAL A 169 6.10 11.64 5.69
N GLY A 170 5.51 11.74 4.49
CA GLY A 170 4.16 11.24 4.21
C GLY A 170 4.01 9.75 4.54
N TRP A 171 4.99 8.93 4.14
CA TRP A 171 5.02 7.50 4.37
C TRP A 171 5.17 7.14 5.85
N VAL A 172 6.09 7.80 6.57
CA VAL A 172 6.26 7.58 8.03
C VAL A 172 5.01 7.98 8.80
N LEU A 173 4.39 9.12 8.46
CA LEU A 173 3.14 9.54 9.09
C LEU A 173 2.01 8.56 8.81
N ALA A 174 1.92 8.05 7.59
CA ALA A 174 0.94 7.04 7.20
C ALA A 174 1.16 5.73 7.97
N LEU A 175 2.41 5.32 8.19
CA LEU A 175 2.75 4.16 9.02
C LEU A 175 2.33 4.38 10.48
N VAL A 176 2.66 5.52 11.07
CA VAL A 176 2.27 5.85 12.46
C VAL A 176 0.75 5.87 12.61
N VAL A 177 0.03 6.52 11.70
CA VAL A 177 -1.43 6.57 11.71
C VAL A 177 -2.03 5.18 11.49
N GLY A 178 -1.49 4.40 10.56
CA GLY A 178 -1.94 3.04 10.27
C GLY A 178 -1.76 2.10 11.46
N VAL A 179 -0.61 2.16 12.15
CA VAL A 179 -0.35 1.34 13.35
C VAL A 179 -1.24 1.78 14.51
N VAL A 180 -1.27 3.08 14.84
CA VAL A 180 -2.06 3.59 15.98
C VAL A 180 -3.55 3.39 15.73
N GLY A 181 -4.05 3.82 14.57
CA GLY A 181 -5.46 3.69 14.19
C GLY A 181 -5.87 2.23 13.98
N GLY A 182 -4.95 1.38 13.50
CA GLY A 182 -5.13 -0.07 13.42
C GLY A 182 -5.32 -0.70 14.80
N LEU A 183 -4.42 -0.41 15.75
CA LEU A 183 -4.53 -0.91 17.13
C LEU A 183 -5.82 -0.44 17.82
N VAL A 184 -6.16 0.85 17.69
CA VAL A 184 -7.39 1.42 18.25
C VAL A 184 -8.62 0.80 17.58
N GLY A 185 -8.63 0.69 16.26
CA GLY A 185 -9.72 0.10 15.49
C GLY A 185 -9.92 -1.38 15.81
N SER A 186 -8.84 -2.15 15.94
CA SER A 186 -8.88 -3.56 16.36
C SER A 186 -9.42 -3.71 17.79
N ALA A 187 -8.96 -2.90 18.75
CA ALA A 187 -9.48 -2.93 20.12
C ALA A 187 -10.99 -2.60 20.18
N LEU A 188 -11.44 -1.62 19.39
CA LEU A 188 -12.85 -1.21 19.32
C LEU A 188 -13.73 -2.08 18.43
N SER A 189 -13.15 -2.99 17.63
CA SER A 189 -13.89 -3.89 16.73
C SER A 189 -14.84 -4.81 17.49
N LEU A 190 -14.51 -5.11 18.76
CA LEU A 190 -15.35 -5.87 19.69
C LEU A 190 -16.72 -5.22 19.93
N VAL A 191 -16.87 -3.92 19.67
CA VAL A 191 -18.09 -3.13 19.91
C VAL A 191 -18.74 -2.70 18.60
N VAL A 192 -18.39 -3.32 17.45
CA VAL A 192 -18.82 -2.95 16.08
C VAL A 192 -18.29 -1.59 15.60
N VAL A 193 -18.10 -0.61 16.50
CA VAL A 193 -17.61 0.75 16.20
C VAL A 193 -16.20 0.73 15.58
N GLY A 194 -15.37 -0.25 15.93
CA GLY A 194 -14.01 -0.36 15.39
C GLY A 194 -13.93 -0.43 13.87
N ILE A 195 -14.96 -0.94 13.18
CA ILE A 195 -14.95 -1.02 11.72
C ILE A 195 -14.91 0.37 11.06
N PHE A 196 -15.63 1.34 11.64
CA PHE A 196 -15.66 2.72 11.15
C PHE A 196 -14.32 3.42 11.43
N VAL A 197 -13.70 3.12 12.57
CA VAL A 197 -12.36 3.62 12.92
C VAL A 197 -11.30 3.07 11.96
N LEU A 198 -11.40 1.79 11.59
CA LEU A 198 -10.51 1.17 10.61
C LEU A 198 -10.68 1.82 9.22
N PHE A 199 -11.92 2.00 8.75
CA PHE A 199 -12.18 2.70 7.49
C PHE A 199 -11.63 4.13 7.49
N TYR A 200 -11.91 4.88 8.55
CA TYR A 200 -11.39 6.24 8.72
C TYR A 200 -9.86 6.26 8.69
N THR A 201 -9.21 5.35 9.42
CA THR A 201 -7.74 5.22 9.46
C THR A 201 -7.17 4.93 8.08
N GLN A 202 -7.82 4.06 7.30
CA GLN A 202 -7.41 3.78 5.92
C GLN A 202 -7.50 5.05 5.06
N ALA A 203 -8.63 5.75 5.06
CA ALA A 203 -8.78 6.98 4.28
C ALA A 203 -7.70 8.04 4.61
N VAL A 204 -7.36 8.21 5.89
CA VAL A 204 -6.28 9.12 6.33
C VAL A 204 -4.91 8.66 5.82
N THR A 205 -4.63 7.35 5.87
CA THR A 205 -3.38 6.74 5.39
C THR A 205 -3.21 6.97 3.89
N TYR A 206 -4.23 6.68 3.08
CA TYR A 206 -4.21 6.92 1.64
C TYR A 206 -4.08 8.41 1.29
N TYR A 207 -4.71 9.31 2.05
CA TYR A 207 -4.51 10.75 1.89
C TYR A 207 -3.05 11.17 2.13
N LEU A 208 -2.41 10.64 3.17
CA LEU A 208 -1.00 10.94 3.48
C LEU A 208 -0.06 10.48 2.36
N PHE A 209 -0.29 9.29 1.79
CA PHE A 209 0.46 8.80 0.64
C PHE A 209 0.30 9.70 -0.59
N GLY A 210 -0.94 10.04 -0.96
CA GLY A 210 -1.21 10.91 -2.11
C GLY A 210 -0.60 12.31 -1.96
N ARG A 211 -0.74 12.94 -0.78
CA ARG A 211 -0.13 14.26 -0.51
C ARG A 211 1.40 14.21 -0.48
N GLY A 212 1.98 13.19 0.14
CA GLY A 212 3.43 13.02 0.22
C GLY A 212 4.05 12.89 -1.17
N PHE A 213 3.45 12.04 -2.01
CA PHE A 213 3.87 11.81 -3.39
C PHE A 213 3.82 13.09 -4.23
N ALA A 214 2.67 13.77 -4.26
CA ALA A 214 2.50 14.98 -5.08
C ALA A 214 3.43 16.13 -4.68
N LYS A 215 3.65 16.32 -3.36
CA LYS A 215 4.59 17.33 -2.87
C LYS A 215 6.04 16.98 -3.21
N GLY A 216 6.41 15.71 -3.13
CA GLY A 216 7.76 15.28 -3.47
C GLY A 216 8.09 15.53 -4.94
N LEU A 217 7.19 15.10 -5.83
CA LEU A 217 7.36 15.25 -7.27
C LEU A 217 7.39 16.72 -7.72
N SER A 218 6.53 17.57 -7.15
CA SER A 218 6.51 19.00 -7.48
C SER A 218 7.77 19.74 -7.03
N LYS A 219 8.31 19.43 -5.84
CA LYS A 219 9.57 20.01 -5.36
C LYS A 219 10.74 19.68 -6.27
N LYS A 220 10.87 18.41 -6.68
CA LYS A 220 11.97 17.97 -7.54
C LYS A 220 11.88 18.58 -8.94
N ARG A 221 10.67 18.70 -9.51
CA ARG A 221 10.46 19.41 -10.79
C ARG A 221 10.85 20.89 -10.72
N ARG A 222 10.57 21.58 -9.61
CA ARG A 222 10.96 22.98 -9.40
C ARG A 222 12.47 23.14 -9.29
N ALA A 223 13.14 22.28 -8.52
CA ALA A 223 14.61 22.32 -8.39
C ALA A 223 15.31 22.15 -9.75
N VAL A 224 14.82 21.26 -10.62
CA VAL A 224 15.36 21.09 -11.97
C VAL A 224 15.13 22.33 -12.84
N ALA A 225 13.97 22.99 -12.73
CA ALA A 225 13.71 24.22 -13.47
C ALA A 225 14.68 25.33 -13.05
N GLU A 226 14.94 25.50 -11.75
CA GLU A 226 15.84 26.53 -11.22
C GLU A 226 17.32 26.31 -11.61
N THR A 227 17.77 25.06 -11.80
CA THR A 227 19.14 24.76 -12.22
C THR A 227 19.42 24.96 -13.72
N ASN A 228 18.37 25.13 -14.52
CA ASN A 228 18.47 25.33 -15.98
C ASN A 228 18.40 26.82 -16.40
N PHE A 229 18.42 27.73 -15.43
CA PHE A 229 18.56 29.18 -15.61
C PHE A 229 19.87 29.66 -14.98
#